data_AF-A0A849SXV5-F1
#
_entry.id   AF-A0A849SXV5-F1
#
_cell.length_a   1.000
_cell.length_b   1.000
_cell.length_c   1.000
_cell.angle_alpha   90.00
_cell.angle_beta   90.00
_cell.angle_gamma   90.00
#
_symmetry.space_group_name_H-M   'P 1'
#
loop_
_entity.id
_entity.type
_entity.pdbx_description
1 polymer ?
#
loop_
_entity_poly.entity_id
_entity_poly.type
_entity_poly.pdbx_seq_one_letter_code
_entity_poly.pdbx_strand_id
1 'polypeptide(L)'
;MSNTVKVIDSISKAVLFETSIENMEAAYSFAQQMEEAGLDIEIKSPGLAETLIRSLGASDGDVDSYKDSLQAEIDEHNDPNDESDYGCSVCPPNNAK
;
A
#
# COMPACT_ATOMS: atom_id res chain seq x y z
N MET A 1 -9.33 13.79 -10.13
CA MET A 1 -9.40 12.38 -9.70
C MET A 1 -7.98 11.95 -9.36
N SER A 2 -7.65 11.88 -8.07
CA SER A 2 -6.27 11.81 -7.59
C SER A 2 -5.82 10.36 -7.32
N ASN A 3 -5.76 9.54 -8.37
CA ASN A 3 -5.01 8.27 -8.34
C ASN A 3 -3.53 8.60 -8.53
N THR A 4 -2.86 8.94 -7.42
CA THR A 4 -1.47 9.38 -7.42
C THR A 4 -0.56 8.29 -6.86
N VAL A 5 0.63 8.19 -7.43
CA VAL A 5 1.73 7.33 -6.98
C VAL A 5 2.81 8.25 -6.43
N LYS A 6 3.32 7.92 -5.25
CA LYS A 6 4.31 8.75 -4.53
C LYS A 6 5.56 7.94 -4.27
N VAL A 7 6.72 8.56 -4.51
CA VAL A 7 8.04 8.05 -4.18
C VAL A 7 8.53 8.82 -2.97
N ILE A 8 8.80 8.10 -1.88
CA ILE A 8 9.05 8.68 -0.56
C ILE A 8 10.41 8.18 -0.08
N ASP A 9 11.23 9.08 0.46
CA ASP A 9 12.45 8.68 1.18
C ASP A 9 12.07 7.98 2.49
N SER A 10 12.57 6.75 2.67
CA SER A 10 12.31 5.91 3.84
C SER A 10 12.78 6.56 5.16
N ILE A 11 13.86 7.35 5.12
CA ILE A 11 14.52 8.00 6.26
C ILE A 11 13.85 9.34 6.56
N SER A 12 13.79 10.24 5.57
CA SER A 12 13.27 11.60 5.78
C SER A 12 11.75 11.68 5.73
N LYS A 13 11.08 10.63 5.25
CA LYS A 13 9.63 10.59 4.95
C LYS A 13 9.17 11.72 4.01
N ALA A 14 10.10 12.33 3.29
CA ALA A 14 9.81 13.36 2.32
C ALA A 14 9.33 12.74 1.00
N VAL A 15 8.31 13.35 0.39
CA VAL A 15 7.87 12.98 -0.96
C VAL A 15 8.88 13.57 -1.95
N LEU A 16 9.64 12.69 -2.61
CA LEU A 16 10.65 13.07 -3.61
C LEU A 16 10.03 13.23 -5.00
N PHE A 17 8.99 12.45 -5.30
CA PHE A 17 8.32 12.47 -6.58
C PHE A 17 6.85 12.03 -6.44
N GLU A 18 5.96 12.68 -7.18
CA GLU A 18 4.53 12.38 -7.21
C GLU A 18 4.04 12.42 -8.67
N THR A 19 3.34 11.37 -9.08
CA THR A 19 2.81 11.24 -10.45
C THR A 19 1.45 10.54 -10.45
N SER A 20 0.78 10.48 -11.60
CA SER A 20 -0.45 9.71 -11.77
C SER A 20 -0.17 8.21 -11.93
N ILE A 21 -1.17 7.38 -11.62
CA ILE A 21 -1.08 5.92 -11.82
C ILE A 21 -0.81 5.52 -13.27
N GLU A 22 -1.21 6.34 -14.24
CA GLU A 22 -0.96 6.11 -15.66
C GLU A 22 0.53 6.20 -16.01
N ASN A 23 1.30 6.94 -15.21
CA ASN A 23 2.73 7.15 -15.38
C ASN A 23 3.53 6.39 -14.31
N MET A 24 3.02 5.25 -13.84
CA MET A 24 3.66 4.45 -12.79
C MET A 24 5.08 4.01 -13.17
N GLU A 25 5.35 3.73 -14.45
CA GLU A 25 6.70 3.42 -14.95
C GLU A 25 7.72 4.53 -14.64
N ALA A 26 7.30 5.81 -14.71
CA ALA A 26 8.17 6.93 -14.38
C ALA A 26 8.50 6.98 -12.88
N ALA A 27 7.54 6.63 -12.02
CA ALA A 27 7.77 6.52 -10.57
C ALA A 27 8.78 5.41 -10.25
N TYR A 28 8.67 4.24 -10.88
CA TYR A 28 9.62 3.14 -10.71
C TYR A 28 11.02 3.51 -11.23
N SER A 29 11.10 4.13 -12.40
CA SER A 29 12.38 4.56 -12.96
C SER A 29 13.06 5.62 -12.08
N PHE A 30 12.29 6.53 -11.49
CA PHE A 30 12.82 7.52 -10.55
C PHE A 30 13.27 6.88 -9.24
N ALA A 31 12.48 5.94 -8.69
CA ALA A 31 12.86 5.21 -7.48
C ALA A 31 14.17 4.44 -7.68
N GLN A 32 14.32 3.73 -8.80
CA GLN A 32 15.55 3.01 -9.12
C GLN A 32 16.77 3.95 -9.18
N GLN A 33 16.65 5.11 -9.82
CA GLN A 33 17.74 6.10 -9.87
C GLN A 33 18.13 6.60 -8.48
N MET A 34 17.16 6.75 -7.58
CA MET A 34 17.42 7.20 -6.22
C MET A 34 18.03 6.09 -5.36
N GLU A 35 17.60 4.83 -5.54
CA GLU A 35 18.26 3.66 -4.93
C GLU A 35 19.72 3.52 -5.39
N GLU A 36 19.98 3.70 -6.69
CA GLU A 36 21.34 3.72 -7.25
C GLU A 36 22.20 4.87 -6.69
N ALA A 37 21.56 5.99 -6.32
CA ALA A 37 22.22 7.10 -5.62
C ALA A 37 22.46 6.85 -4.12
N GLY A 38 22.02 5.70 -3.60
CA GLY A 38 22.21 5.29 -2.21
C GLY A 38 21.13 5.79 -1.24
N LEU A 39 19.98 6.24 -1.76
CA LEU A 39 18.81 6.59 -0.95
C LEU A 39 17.92 5.35 -0.77
N ASP A 40 17.30 5.22 0.40
CA ASP A 40 16.29 4.18 0.67
C ASP A 40 14.92 4.76 0.34
N ILE A 41 14.17 4.12 -0.57
CA ILE A 41 12.95 4.67 -1.15
C ILE A 41 11.76 3.71 -1.00
N GLU A 42 10.62 4.28 -0.68
CA GLU A 42 9.33 3.60 -0.59
C GLU A 42 8.39 4.14 -1.67
N ILE A 43 7.81 3.25 -2.48
CA ILE A 43 6.79 3.62 -3.48
C ILE A 43 5.41 3.34 -2.90
N LYS A 44 4.61 4.39 -2.71
CA LYS A 44 3.20 4.28 -2.33
C LYS A 44 2.32 4.42 -3.57
N SER A 45 1.70 3.32 -3.97
CA SER A 45 0.68 3.29 -5.01
C SER A 45 -0.67 2.83 -4.43
N PRO A 46 -1.81 3.38 -4.92
CA PRO A 46 -3.12 2.90 -4.52
C PRO A 46 -3.32 1.45 -4.99
N GLY A 47 -3.88 0.61 -4.12
CA GLY A 47 -4.20 -0.78 -4.44
C GLY A 47 -5.34 -0.91 -5.45
N LEU A 48 -5.60 -2.13 -5.92
CA LEU A 48 -6.68 -2.41 -6.88
C LEU A 48 -8.06 -2.05 -6.32
N ALA A 49 -8.34 -2.44 -5.08
CA ALA A 49 -9.59 -2.12 -4.40
C ALA A 49 -9.74 -0.61 -4.16
N GLU A 50 -8.68 0.08 -3.73
CA GLU A 50 -8.67 1.54 -3.58
C GLU A 50 -8.94 2.25 -4.92
N THR A 51 -8.32 1.78 -6.00
CA THR A 51 -8.52 2.32 -7.35
C THR A 51 -9.97 2.10 -7.82
N LEU A 52 -10.57 0.95 -7.50
CA LEU A 52 -11.95 0.62 -7.83
C LEU A 52 -12.94 1.52 -7.08
N ILE A 53 -12.83 1.64 -5.77
CA ILE A 53 -13.77 2.44 -4.96
C ILE A 53 -13.69 3.93 -5.33
N ARG A 54 -12.48 4.44 -5.62
CA ARG A 54 -12.30 5.81 -6.13
C ARG A 54 -12.96 6.00 -7.50
N SER A 55 -12.91 4.99 -8.37
CA SER A 55 -13.60 5.02 -9.68
C SER A 55 -15.12 5.01 -9.55
N LEU A 56 -15.64 4.43 -8.46
CA LEU A 56 -17.07 4.45 -8.11
C LEU A 56 -17.51 5.74 -7.42
N GLY A 57 -16.59 6.69 -7.20
CA GLY A 57 -16.90 8.00 -6.62
C GLY A 57 -16.72 8.08 -5.10
N ALA A 58 -16.03 7.13 -4.49
CA ALA A 58 -15.68 7.20 -3.07
C ALA A 58 -14.84 8.45 -2.76
N SER A 59 -15.14 9.10 -1.64
CA SER A 59 -14.37 10.23 -1.10
C SER A 59 -13.10 9.74 -0.39
N ASP A 60 -12.19 10.65 -0.05
CA ASP A 60 -10.99 10.29 0.72
C ASP A 60 -11.34 9.68 2.09
N GLY A 61 -12.40 10.18 2.74
CA GLY A 61 -12.87 9.60 4.02
C GLY A 61 -13.45 8.19 3.89
N ASP A 62 -14.06 7.86 2.74
CA ASP A 62 -14.53 6.49 2.46
C ASP A 62 -13.35 5.54 2.23
N VAL A 63 -12.29 6.04 1.57
CA VAL A 63 -11.06 5.27 1.33
C VAL A 63 -10.31 5.01 2.64
N ASP A 64 -10.24 5.99 3.52
CA ASP A 64 -9.64 5.82 4.84
C ASP A 64 -10.43 4.82 5.69
N SER A 65 -11.76 4.92 5.69
CA SER A 65 -12.64 3.95 6.38
C SER A 65 -12.47 2.52 5.83
N TYR A 66 -12.29 2.38 4.51
CA TYR A 66 -11.99 1.10 3.88
C TYR A 66 -10.63 0.54 4.34
N LYS A 67 -9.60 1.38 4.40
CA LYS A 67 -8.26 0.98 4.85
C LYS A 67 -8.27 0.55 6.31
N ASP A 68 -8.96 1.29 7.16
CA ASP A 68 -9.10 0.96 8.59
C ASP A 68 -9.83 -0.38 8.77
N SER A 69 -10.92 -0.60 8.03
CA SER A 69 -11.68 -1.86 8.09
C SER A 69 -10.85 -3.05 7.60
N LEU A 70 -10.08 -2.86 6.53
CA LEU A 70 -9.18 -3.90 6.00
C LEU A 70 -8.05 -4.21 6.97
N GLN A 71 -7.46 -3.19 7.60
CA GLN A 71 -6.40 -3.39 8.59
C GLN A 71 -6.94 -4.10 9.84
N ALA A 72 -8.14 -3.74 10.30
CA ALA A 72 -8.80 -4.43 11.41
C ALA A 72 -9.02 -5.92 11.10
N GLU A 73 -9.48 -6.27 9.89
CA GLU A 73 -9.62 -7.67 9.45
C GLU A 73 -8.27 -8.40 9.45
N ILE A 74 -7.20 -7.76 8.95
CA ILE A 74 -5.85 -8.33 8.95
C ILE A 74 -5.33 -8.56 10.37
N ASP A 75 -5.57 -7.62 11.28
CA ASP A 75 -5.08 -7.68 12.67
C ASP A 75 -5.82 -8.76 13.47
N GLU A 76 -7.14 -8.86 13.31
CA GLU A 76 -7.97 -9.91 13.93
C GLU A 76 -7.56 -11.31 13.47
N HIS A 77 -7.07 -11.44 12.23
CA HIS A 77 -6.67 -12.73 11.63
C HIS A 77 -5.20 -13.11 11.87
N ASN A 78 -4.34 -12.17 12.27
CA ASN A 78 -2.92 -12.43 12.54
C ASN A 78 -2.58 -12.43 14.04
N ASP A 79 -3.58 -12.44 14.94
CA ASP A 79 -3.32 -12.51 16.38
C ASP A 79 -2.57 -13.82 16.71
N PRO A 80 -1.31 -13.74 17.16
CA PRO A 80 -0.50 -14.93 17.47
C PRO A 80 -1.02 -15.73 18.68
N ASN A 81 -2.06 -15.26 19.36
CA ASN A 81 -2.71 -15.93 20.48
C ASN A 81 -4.07 -16.57 20.12
N ASP A 82 -4.53 -16.44 18.88
CA ASP A 82 -5.77 -17.09 18.43
C ASP A 82 -5.47 -18.53 17.97
N GLU A 83 -5.74 -19.51 18.83
CA GLU A 83 -5.57 -20.95 18.56
C GLU A 83 -6.68 -21.54 17.65
N SER A 84 -7.36 -20.72 16.84
CA SER A 84 -8.27 -21.24 15.82
C SER A 84 -7.51 -21.56 14.52
N ASP A 85 -7.12 -22.83 14.38
CA ASP A 85 -6.44 -23.45 13.23
C ASP A 85 -7.27 -23.47 11.93
N TYR A 86 -8.21 -22.55 11.76
CA TYR A 86 -8.96 -22.36 10.52
C TYR A 86 -8.43 -21.14 9.80
N GLY A 87 -7.21 -21.28 9.29
CA GLY A 87 -6.60 -20.32 8.40
C GLY A 87 -7.55 -19.94 7.26
N CYS A 88 -7.66 -18.65 6.99
CA CYS A 88 -8.41 -18.13 5.86
C CYS A 88 -7.86 -18.73 4.56
N SER A 89 -8.73 -19.28 3.71
CA SER A 89 -8.34 -19.85 2.40
C SER A 89 -7.63 -18.87 1.47
N VAL A 90 -7.69 -17.56 1.77
CA VAL A 90 -7.08 -16.47 0.99
C VAL A 90 -5.76 -15.99 1.62
N CYS A 91 -5.59 -16.15 2.94
CA CYS A 91 -4.41 -15.72 3.70
C CYS A 91 -3.79 -16.94 4.38
N PRO A 92 -2.90 -17.70 3.70
CA PRO A 92 -2.25 -18.84 4.31
C PRO A 92 -1.45 -18.37 5.55
N PRO A 93 -1.44 -19.16 6.63
CA PRO A 93 -0.74 -18.80 7.85
C PRO A 93 0.72 -18.51 7.53
N ASN A 94 1.21 -17.39 8.05
CA ASN A 94 2.55 -16.90 7.82
C ASN A 94 3.54 -17.87 8.50
N ASN A 95 4.07 -18.84 7.74
CA ASN A 95 5.19 -19.66 8.18
C ASN A 95 6.43 -18.77 8.24
N ALA A 96 6.58 -18.03 9.34
CA ALA A 96 7.81 -17.35 9.70
C ALA A 96 8.95 -18.39 9.73
N LYS A 97 9.98 -18.16 8.91
CA LYS A 97 11.30 -18.76 9.11
C LYS A 97 12.07 -17.96 10.14
#